data_AF-A0A967N508-F1
#
_entry.id   AF-A0A967N508-F1
#
_cell.length_a   1.000
_cell.length_b   1.000
_cell.length_c   1.000
_cell.angle_alpha   90.00
_cell.angle_beta   90.00
_cell.angle_gamma   90.00
#
_symmetry.space_group_name_H-M   'P 1'
#
loop_
_entity.id
_entity.type
_entity.pdbx_description
1 polymer ?
#
loop_
_entity_poly.entity_id
_entity_poly.type
_entity_poly.pdbx_seq_one_letter_code
_entity_poly.pdbx_strand_id
1 'polypeptide(L)' 'MVTVRRGRRLRVSSEPGMWFTGDGELLGKGPAEVRVVPGALRVRVGLRGDRAFRE' A
#
# COMPACT_ATOMS: atom_id res chain seq x y z
N MET A 1 5.18 -22.30 1.36
CA MET A 1 3.71 -22.15 1.43
C MET A 1 3.38 -20.66 1.36
N VAL A 2 2.42 -20.26 0.52
CA VAL A 2 2.04 -18.84 0.35
C VAL A 2 0.57 -18.68 0.78
N THR A 3 0.28 -17.69 1.62
CA THR A 3 -1.09 -17.37 2.05
C THR A 3 -1.50 -16.04 1.46
N VAL A 4 -2.62 -16.02 0.74
CA VAL A 4 -3.23 -14.79 0.21
C VAL A 4 -4.58 -14.57 0.88
N ARG A 5 -4.78 -13.37 1.46
CA ARG A 5 -6.03 -12.91 2.06
C ARG A 5 -6.28 -11.45 1.67
N ARG A 6 -7.54 -11.03 1.67
CA ARG A 6 -7.94 -9.63 1.43
C ARG A 6 -8.58 -9.07 2.69
N GLY A 7 -8.20 -7.85 3.06
CA GLY A 7 -8.75 -7.14 4.21
C GLY A 7 -8.55 -5.63 4.04
N ARG A 8 -9.34 -4.84 4.76
CA ARG A 8 -9.23 -3.36 4.76
C ARG A 8 -8.29 -2.83 5.85
N ARG A 9 -7.86 -3.69 6.78
CA ARG A 9 -6.97 -3.36 7.89
C ARG A 9 -6.01 -4.52 8.11
N LEU A 10 -4.74 -4.22 8.28
CA LEU A 10 -3.67 -5.18 8.61
C LEU A 10 -2.81 -4.58 9.72
N ARG A 11 -2.58 -5.33 10.79
CA ARG A 11 -1.60 -5.00 11.82
C ARG A 11 -0.48 -6.01 11.75
N VAL A 12 0.76 -5.53 11.69
CA VAL A 12 1.97 -6.36 11.66
C VAL A 12 2.84 -6.00 12.84
N SER A 13 3.25 -7.02 13.59
CA SER A 13 4.19 -6.94 14.69
C SER A 13 5.09 -8.17 14.66
N SER A 14 6.35 -8.01 15.04
CA SER A 14 7.33 -9.09 15.10
C SER A 14 8.28 -8.85 16.26
N GLU A 15 8.92 -9.92 16.72
CA GLU A 15 10.06 -9.85 17.62
C GLU A 15 11.22 -10.64 16.98
N PRO A 16 12.37 -10.01 16.69
CA PRO A 16 12.65 -8.58 16.84
C PRO A 16 11.81 -7.72 15.89
N GLY A 17 11.65 -6.44 16.23
CA GLY A 17 10.90 -5.50 15.39
C GLY A 17 11.42 -5.45 13.94
N MET A 18 10.49 -5.31 12.99
CA MET A 18 10.74 -5.30 11.55
C MET A 18 10.74 -3.89 10.98
N TRP A 19 11.56 -3.61 9.96
CA TRP A 19 11.53 -2.36 9.21
C TRP A 19 10.47 -2.41 8.11
N PHE A 20 9.72 -1.31 7.94
CA PHE A 20 8.67 -1.19 6.93
C PHE A 20 9.03 -0.14 5.89
N THR A 21 8.76 -0.47 4.62
CA THR A 21 8.84 0.46 3.50
C THR A 21 7.47 0.61 2.83
N GLY A 22 7.18 1.80 2.31
CA GLY A 22 5.98 2.09 1.53
C GLY A 22 6.33 3.00 0.37
N ASP A 23 5.92 2.65 -0.85
CA ASP A 23 6.19 3.41 -2.08
C ASP A 23 7.68 3.77 -2.29
N GLY A 24 8.60 2.93 -1.78
CA GLY A 24 10.05 3.13 -1.87
C GLY A 24 10.68 3.90 -0.70
N GLU A 25 9.89 4.42 0.24
CA GLU A 25 10.37 5.19 1.39
C GLU A 25 10.43 4.33 2.67
N LEU A 26 11.43 4.60 3.53
CA LEU A 26 11.57 3.96 4.84
C LEU A 26 10.61 4.61 5.84
N LEU A 27 9.63 3.84 6.33
CA LEU A 27 8.61 4.35 7.26
C LEU A 27 9.00 4.20 8.74
N GLY A 28 9.83 3.21 9.07
CA GLY A 28 10.31 2.98 10.43
C GLY A 28 10.30 1.51 10.85
N LYS A 29 10.61 1.29 12.13
CA LYS A 29 10.61 -0.04 12.78
C LYS A 29 9.29 -0.26 13.51
N GLY A 30 8.68 -1.42 13.34
CA GLY A 30 7.32 -1.74 13.78
C GLY A 30 7.05 -1.67 15.29
N PRO A 31 5.78 -1.84 15.70
CA PRO A 31 4.67 -2.37 14.90
C PRO A 31 4.10 -1.39 13.86
N ALA A 32 3.48 -1.92 12.81
CA ALA A 32 2.85 -1.13 11.75
C ALA A 32 1.37 -1.50 11.58
N GLU A 33 0.57 -0.51 11.17
CA GLU A 33 -0.82 -0.70 10.81
C GLU A 33 -1.11 -0.10 9.44
N VAL A 34 -1.66 -0.92 8.54
CA VAL A 34 -2.10 -0.50 7.20
C VAL A 34 -3.62 -0.45 7.18
N ARG A 35 -4.18 0.66 6.70
CA ARG A 35 -5.63 0.87 6.53
C ARG A 35 -5.92 1.29 5.10
N VAL A 36 -6.92 0.65 4.50
CA VAL A 36 -7.51 1.13 3.25
C VAL A 36 -8.41 2.31 3.59
N VAL A 37 -8.17 3.45 2.94
CA VAL A 37 -9.04 4.64 3.00
C VAL A 37 -9.76 4.76 1.66
N PRO A 38 -11.00 4.27 1.53
CA PRO A 38 -11.73 4.29 0.26
C PRO A 38 -12.00 5.72 -0.20
N GLY A 39 -11.71 6.02 -1.46
CA GLY A 39 -11.97 7.35 -2.03
C GLY A 39 -11.13 8.47 -1.42
N ALA A 40 -9.96 8.15 -0.84
CA ALA A 40 -9.07 9.15 -0.24
C ALA A 40 -8.65 10.26 -1.23
N LEU A 41 -8.51 9.90 -2.51
CA LEU A 41 -8.06 10.80 -3.57
C LEU A 41 -8.97 10.69 -4.79
N ARG A 42 -9.19 11.82 -5.47
CA ARG A 42 -9.73 11.87 -6.83
C ARG A 42 -8.56 11.91 -7.79
N VAL A 43 -8.46 10.91 -8.66
CA VAL A 43 -7.35 10.77 -9.60
C VAL A 43 -7.88 10.77 -11.04
N ARG A 44 -7.10 11.32 -11.98
CA ARG A 44 -7.36 11.14 -13.41
C ARG A 44 -6.90 9.73 -13.79
N VAL A 45 -7.76 8.99 -14.48
CA VAL A 45 -7.46 7.65 -14.99
C VAL A 45 -7.64 7.67 -16.51
N GLY A 46 -6.72 7.03 -17.24
CA GLY A 46 -6.90 6.77 -18.67
C GLY A 46 -7.63 5.45 -18.83
N LEU A 47 -8.41 5.32 -19.89
CA LEU A 47 -8.93 4.02 -20.27
C LEU A 47 -7.75 3.18 -20.80
N ARG A 48 -7.89 1.86 -20.66
CA ARG A 48 -6.85 0.93 -21.08
C ARG A 48 -6.64 1.04 -22.60
N GLY A 49 -5.51 1.60 -23.02
CA GLY A 49 -5.19 1.87 -24.43
C GLY A 49 -5.13 3.36 -24.80
N ASP A 50 -5.56 4.26 -23.91
CA ASP A 50 -5.46 5.69 -24.12
C ASP A 50 -3.99 6.12 -24.02
N ARG A 51 -3.43 6.57 -25.15
CA ARG A 51 -2.12 7.27 -25.22
C ARG A 51 -2.16 8.66 -24.57
N ALA A 52 -3.16 8.96 -23.76
CA ALA A 52 -3.57 10.32 -23.40
C ALA A 52 -2.82 10.94 -22.21
N PHE A 53 -1.71 10.36 -21.77
CA PHE A 53 -0.79 11.00 -20.82
C PHE A 53 0.60 11.11 -21.46
N ARG A 54 0.69 11.89 -22.54
CA ARG A 54 1.96 12.52 -22.94
C ARG A 54 1.84 13.99 -22.56
N GLU A 55 2.63 14.39 -21.57
CA GLU A 55 3.05 15.78 -21.42
C GLU A 55 4.06 16.14 -22.52
#